data_AF-A0A6P5NQQ3-F1
#
_entry.id   AF-A0A6P5NQQ3-F1
#
_cell.length_a   1.000
_cell.length_b   1.000
_cell.length_c   1.000
_cell.angle_alpha   90.00
_cell.angle_beta   90.00
_cell.angle_gamma   90.00
#
_symmetry.space_group_name_H-M   'P 1'
#
loop_
_entity.id
_entity.type
_entity.pdbx_description
1 polymer ?
#
loop_
_entity_poly.entity_id
_entity_poly.type
_entity_poly.pdbx_seq_one_letter_code
_entity_poly.pdbx_strand_id
1 'polypeptide(L)'
;MLPGKVLVPAAVDQVQGQALAALQVLKVIEPDVQPSHLCTRREYARWLVTASSALSRNTISKVYPAMYIDNVTELAFDDITPEDPDFSSIQGLAEAGLIESKLSRHDIQLSADEDGGPFYFSPESPLSRQDLVSWKMALEKRQLPEADRKTLYKLSGFIDTEKIHPNACPALVADLSAGEQGIIALAFGYTRLFQPEKPVTNAQAAVALATGDASDVVSEELARIEAESMAENAVAAHSALVAQVERDINANFEQELLIEREKINNVEKMAEEAKLELERLRAERENENIALLKERAAIESEMEVFSRLRREVEDQLQSLMNNKVEIAYEKERINKLREEAEVENKEIARLQYELEVERKALSMARAWAEDEAKRVREQAKALEEARDRWERHGIKVVVDNDLREEASPGVTWLNAGEQFSVQGTVNRAGSLLDKLKKMAADVRGKSRETIDKIINVISIFISNLREWACKTRKQAEELGEATISKAGKSAQELQQGAVEFGYAVKEGAKRVAGDCREGVEKLTQKFIKT
;
A
#
# COMPACT_ATOMS: atom_id res chain seq x y z
N MET A 1 -54.56 78.42 33.42
CA MET A 1 -53.96 78.72 32.09
C MET A 1 -53.29 77.44 31.62
N LEU A 2 -53.65 76.90 30.45
CA LEU A 2 -52.93 75.75 29.88
C LEU A 2 -51.47 76.16 29.61
N PRO A 3 -50.47 75.33 29.93
CA PRO A 3 -49.08 75.65 29.63
C PRO A 3 -48.93 75.90 28.12
N GLY A 4 -48.29 77.00 27.75
CA GLY A 4 -48.06 77.35 26.35
C GLY A 4 -47.32 76.22 25.63
N LYS A 5 -47.75 75.88 24.40
CA LYS A 5 -47.13 74.80 23.63
C LYS A 5 -45.70 75.20 23.22
N VAL A 6 -44.73 74.33 23.49
CA VAL A 6 -43.35 74.48 23.00
C VAL A 6 -43.37 74.32 21.47
N LEU A 7 -43.17 75.41 20.75
CA LEU A 7 -43.13 75.42 19.28
C LEU A 7 -41.72 75.18 18.72
N VAL A 8 -40.70 75.51 19.52
CA VAL A 8 -39.29 75.30 19.19
C VAL A 8 -38.66 74.58 20.39
N PRO A 9 -38.21 73.32 20.24
CA PRO A 9 -37.56 72.59 21.32
C PRO A 9 -36.31 73.33 21.81
N ALA A 10 -36.11 73.37 23.12
CA ALA A 10 -34.87 73.89 23.67
C ALA A 10 -33.71 72.97 23.26
N ALA A 11 -32.59 73.56 22.82
CA ALA A 11 -31.34 72.83 22.69
C ALA A 11 -30.87 72.43 24.09
N VAL A 12 -30.63 71.14 24.29
CA VAL A 12 -30.12 70.59 25.55
C VAL A 12 -28.61 70.56 25.45
N ASP A 13 -27.94 71.29 26.34
CA ASP A 13 -26.48 71.25 26.41
C ASP A 13 -25.98 69.89 26.92
N GLN A 14 -24.75 69.53 26.59
CA GLN A 14 -24.14 68.27 27.03
C GLN A 14 -24.15 68.16 28.56
N VAL A 15 -23.82 69.23 29.29
CA VAL A 15 -23.79 69.25 30.75
C VAL A 15 -25.20 69.04 31.32
N GLN A 16 -26.21 69.64 30.70
CA GLN A 16 -27.62 69.46 31.09
C GLN A 16 -28.10 68.02 30.88
N GLY A 17 -27.74 67.42 29.75
CA GLY A 17 -28.06 66.02 29.47
C GLY A 17 -27.39 65.05 30.44
N GLN A 18 -26.12 65.29 30.75
CA GLN A 18 -25.35 64.50 31.73
C GLN A 18 -25.94 64.62 33.13
N ALA A 19 -26.25 65.84 33.60
CA ALA A 19 -26.87 66.06 34.91
C ALA A 19 -28.21 65.31 35.04
N LEU A 20 -29.06 65.37 34.01
CA LEU A 20 -30.32 64.62 33.99
C LEU A 20 -30.08 63.11 34.05
N ALA A 21 -29.18 62.58 33.22
CA ALA A 21 -28.88 61.15 33.18
C ALA A 21 -28.35 60.63 34.53
N ALA A 22 -27.46 61.38 35.17
CA ALA A 22 -26.95 61.03 36.49
C ALA A 22 -28.06 61.01 37.55
N LEU A 23 -28.93 62.02 37.55
CA LEU A 23 -30.07 62.09 38.47
C LEU A 23 -31.12 60.98 38.22
N GLN A 24 -31.24 60.49 36.99
CA GLN A 24 -32.06 59.33 36.65
C GLN A 24 -31.47 58.03 37.21
N VAL A 25 -30.15 57.83 37.08
CA VAL A 25 -29.44 56.69 37.68
C VAL A 25 -29.54 56.71 39.20
N LEU A 26 -29.44 57.90 39.80
CA LEU A 26 -29.61 58.15 41.23
C LEU A 26 -31.07 58.06 41.70
N LYS A 27 -32.03 57.81 40.80
CA LYS A 27 -33.47 57.71 41.09
C LYS A 27 -34.09 58.96 41.72
N VAL A 28 -33.50 60.13 41.47
CA VAL A 28 -34.08 61.42 41.85
C VAL A 28 -35.14 61.85 40.84
N ILE A 29 -34.83 61.64 39.55
CA ILE A 29 -35.71 61.93 38.42
C ILE A 29 -36.08 60.60 37.75
N GLU A 30 -37.31 60.49 37.24
CA GLU A 30 -37.75 59.28 36.56
C GLU A 30 -37.07 59.06 35.20
N PRO A 31 -36.87 57.79 34.79
CA PRO A 31 -36.12 57.45 33.59
C PRO A 31 -36.81 57.86 32.28
N ASP A 32 -38.13 58.08 32.29
CA ASP A 32 -38.93 58.46 31.12
C ASP A 32 -38.98 59.98 30.88
N VAL A 33 -38.51 60.77 31.85
CA VAL A 33 -38.48 62.24 31.77
C VAL A 33 -37.57 62.70 30.64
N GLN A 34 -38.15 63.46 29.70
CA GLN A 34 -37.41 64.02 28.57
C GLN A 34 -36.76 65.35 28.95
N PRO A 35 -35.50 65.62 28.53
CA PRO A 35 -34.76 66.82 28.92
C PRO A 35 -35.38 68.12 28.38
N SER A 36 -35.96 68.09 27.19
CA SER A 36 -36.50 69.27 26.50
C SER A 36 -37.91 69.67 26.93
N HIS A 37 -38.59 68.83 27.72
CA HIS A 37 -39.92 69.13 28.24
C HIS A 37 -39.85 70.20 29.33
N LEU A 38 -40.94 70.95 29.50
CA LEU A 38 -41.05 71.95 30.55
C LEU A 38 -41.25 71.25 31.89
N CYS A 39 -40.47 71.67 32.88
CA CYS A 39 -40.61 71.20 34.24
C CYS A 39 -41.81 71.88 34.88
N THR A 40 -42.72 71.10 35.45
CA THR A 40 -43.85 71.61 36.24
C THR A 40 -43.43 71.88 37.68
N ARG A 41 -44.20 72.71 38.38
CA ARG A 41 -43.94 73.01 39.79
C ARG A 41 -44.01 71.76 40.67
N ARG A 42 -44.93 70.82 40.38
CA ARG A 42 -45.06 69.57 41.16
C ARG A 42 -43.88 68.64 40.95
N GLU A 43 -43.44 68.45 39.70
CA GLU A 43 -42.26 67.64 39.40
C GLU A 43 -41.04 68.18 40.13
N TYR A 44 -40.82 69.50 40.09
CA TYR A 44 -39.68 70.10 40.76
C TYR A 44 -39.76 70.00 42.28
N ALA A 45 -40.95 70.19 42.88
CA ALA A 45 -41.15 70.02 44.32
C ALA A 45 -40.80 68.59 44.77
N ARG A 46 -41.28 67.60 44.02
CA ARG A 46 -40.99 66.19 44.28
C ARG A 46 -39.51 65.86 44.11
N TRP A 47 -38.87 66.32 43.03
CA TRP A 47 -37.44 66.10 42.81
C TRP A 47 -36.58 66.81 43.86
N LEU A 48 -36.95 68.00 44.34
CA LEU A 48 -36.24 68.70 45.42
C LEU A 48 -36.25 67.89 46.72
N VAL A 49 -37.41 67.37 47.13
CA VAL A 49 -37.52 66.55 48.35
C VAL A 49 -36.72 65.27 48.19
N THR A 50 -36.90 64.54 47.07
CA THR A 50 -36.14 63.31 46.79
C THR A 50 -34.63 63.58 46.76
N ALA A 51 -34.19 64.62 46.04
CA ALA A 51 -32.77 65.02 45.97
C ALA A 51 -32.21 65.39 47.35
N SER A 52 -32.95 66.13 48.16
CA SER A 52 -32.50 66.51 49.52
C SER A 52 -32.24 65.27 50.38
N SER A 53 -33.10 64.25 50.27
CA SER A 53 -32.99 63.03 51.06
C SER A 53 -31.88 62.10 50.57
N ALA A 54 -31.73 61.97 49.25
CA ALA A 54 -30.86 61.00 48.58
C ALA A 54 -29.44 61.52 48.36
N LEU A 55 -29.29 62.81 48.04
CA LEU A 55 -28.01 63.40 47.62
C LEU A 55 -27.33 64.20 48.73
N SER A 56 -28.10 64.79 49.66
CA SER A 56 -27.49 65.64 50.69
C SER A 56 -26.78 64.80 51.76
N ARG A 57 -25.48 65.06 51.91
CA ARG A 57 -24.66 64.56 53.03
C ARG A 57 -24.90 65.37 54.31
N ASN A 58 -25.49 66.56 54.20
CA ASN A 58 -25.80 67.42 55.33
C ASN A 58 -27.21 67.10 55.87
N THR A 59 -27.29 66.60 57.11
CA THR A 59 -28.58 66.30 57.75
C THR A 59 -29.45 67.52 57.98
N ILE A 60 -28.86 68.73 57.96
CA ILE A 60 -29.55 70.01 58.16
C ILE A 60 -30.29 70.45 56.89
N SER A 61 -29.84 70.04 55.70
CA SER A 61 -30.45 70.41 54.42
C SER A 61 -31.50 69.39 53.93
N LYS A 62 -31.88 68.41 54.78
CA LYS A 62 -32.85 67.37 54.42
C LYS A 62 -34.28 67.84 54.68
N VAL A 63 -35.11 67.79 53.65
CA VAL A 63 -36.54 67.98 53.78
C VAL A 63 -37.20 66.62 53.79
N TYR A 64 -38.08 66.42 54.77
CA TYR A 64 -38.88 65.21 54.86
C TYR A 64 -40.24 65.43 54.18
N PRO A 65 -40.80 64.40 53.52
CA PRO A 65 -42.18 64.46 53.04
C PRO A 65 -43.13 64.75 54.20
N ALA A 66 -44.08 65.65 54.00
CA ALA A 66 -45.09 66.00 54.99
C ALA A 66 -46.00 64.81 55.31
N MET A 67 -46.43 64.77 56.57
CA MET A 67 -47.46 63.84 57.05
C MET A 67 -48.79 64.59 57.11
N TYR A 68 -49.84 64.00 56.54
CA TYR A 68 -51.20 64.49 56.72
C TYR A 68 -51.82 63.86 57.96
N ILE A 69 -52.24 64.69 58.91
CA ILE A 69 -53.00 64.31 60.09
C ILE A 69 -54.36 65.00 60.00
N ASP A 70 -55.42 64.19 59.90
CA ASP A 70 -56.78 64.70 59.75
C ASP A 70 -57.15 65.64 60.91
N ASN A 71 -57.69 66.82 60.58
CA ASN A 71 -58.03 67.91 61.49
C ASN A 71 -56.87 68.54 62.29
N VAL A 72 -55.62 68.23 61.97
CA VAL A 72 -54.43 68.82 62.63
C VAL A 72 -53.52 69.50 61.61
N THR A 73 -53.30 68.89 60.45
CA THR A 73 -52.46 69.48 59.40
C THR A 73 -53.21 70.61 58.70
N GLU A 74 -52.65 71.82 58.75
CA GLU A 74 -53.13 72.96 57.98
C GLU A 74 -52.61 72.88 56.54
N LEU A 75 -53.50 72.95 55.54
CA LEU A 75 -53.13 72.89 54.13
C LEU A 75 -52.41 74.18 53.70
N ALA A 76 -51.23 74.03 53.12
CA ALA A 76 -50.41 75.15 52.67
C ALA A 76 -51.01 75.90 51.47
N PHE A 77 -51.85 75.24 50.67
CA PHE A 77 -52.45 75.74 49.43
C PHE A 77 -53.90 75.25 49.26
N ASP A 78 -54.74 76.02 48.57
CA ASP A 78 -56.17 75.72 48.37
C ASP A 78 -56.45 74.71 47.24
N ASP A 79 -55.51 74.54 46.31
CA ASP A 79 -55.62 73.65 45.16
C ASP A 79 -54.88 72.31 45.34
N ILE A 80 -54.34 72.06 46.53
CA ILE A 80 -53.62 70.83 46.87
C ILE A 80 -54.36 70.12 48.00
N THR A 81 -54.86 68.91 47.72
CA THR A 81 -55.57 68.08 48.69
C THR A 81 -54.70 66.89 49.13
N PRO A 82 -55.01 66.22 50.26
CA PRO A 82 -54.27 65.04 50.72
C PRO A 82 -54.23 63.87 49.72
N GLU A 83 -55.16 63.84 48.75
CA GLU A 83 -55.22 62.85 47.68
C GLU A 83 -54.28 63.15 46.50
N ASP A 84 -53.68 64.34 46.44
CA ASP A 84 -52.71 64.68 45.40
C ASP A 84 -51.47 63.77 45.53
N PRO A 85 -50.99 63.15 44.42
CA PRO A 85 -49.89 62.19 44.51
C PRO A 85 -48.57 62.82 44.98
N ASP A 86 -48.40 64.13 44.83
CA ASP A 86 -47.20 64.87 45.28
C ASP A 86 -47.52 65.72 46.53
N PHE A 87 -48.68 65.50 47.18
CA PHE A 87 -49.09 66.21 48.40
C PHE A 87 -47.95 66.28 49.41
N SER A 88 -47.38 65.12 49.74
CA SER A 88 -46.33 65.02 50.77
C SER A 88 -45.08 65.84 50.42
N SER A 89 -44.70 65.94 49.15
CA SER A 89 -43.56 66.75 48.72
C SER A 89 -43.88 68.24 48.74
N ILE A 90 -45.03 68.63 48.19
CA ILE A 90 -45.45 70.04 48.08
C ILE A 90 -45.70 70.63 49.47
N GLN A 91 -46.51 69.95 50.28
CA GLN A 91 -46.79 70.34 51.65
C GLN A 91 -45.52 70.34 52.50
N GLY A 92 -44.62 69.36 52.33
CA GLY A 92 -43.36 69.27 53.08
C GLY A 92 -42.43 70.45 52.83
N LEU A 93 -42.32 70.92 51.57
CA LEU A 93 -41.55 72.12 51.25
C LEU A 93 -42.17 73.39 51.85
N ALA A 94 -43.50 73.48 51.88
CA ALA A 94 -44.20 74.63 52.46
C ALA A 94 -44.09 74.68 53.99
N GLU A 95 -44.25 73.54 54.66
CA GLU A 95 -44.07 73.40 56.11
C GLU A 95 -42.62 73.67 56.53
N ALA A 96 -41.65 73.34 55.67
CA ALA A 96 -40.24 73.70 55.86
C ALA A 96 -39.95 75.20 55.60
N GLY A 97 -40.93 75.98 55.15
CA GLY A 97 -40.79 77.41 54.85
C GLY A 97 -39.95 77.70 53.60
N LEU A 98 -39.73 76.71 52.73
CA LEU A 98 -38.88 76.85 51.53
C LEU A 98 -39.62 77.44 50.34
N ILE A 99 -40.94 77.28 50.31
CA ILE A 99 -41.82 77.85 49.30
C ILE A 99 -42.88 78.71 49.97
N GLU A 100 -43.23 79.84 49.34
CA GLU A 100 -44.25 80.74 49.85
C GLU A 100 -45.60 80.03 49.89
N SER A 101 -46.25 80.08 51.06
CA SER A 101 -47.52 79.42 51.35
C SER A 101 -48.35 80.23 52.36
N LYS A 102 -49.58 79.79 52.61
CA LYS A 102 -50.40 80.32 53.70
C LYS A 102 -49.68 80.25 55.04
N LEU A 103 -48.98 79.14 55.31
CA LEU A 103 -48.25 78.90 56.55
C LEU A 103 -47.18 79.97 56.82
N SER A 104 -46.47 80.41 55.76
CA SER A 104 -45.41 81.42 55.87
C SER A 104 -45.91 82.87 55.90
N ARG A 105 -47.14 83.14 55.43
CA ARG A 105 -47.68 84.51 55.31
C ARG A 105 -48.18 85.08 56.63
N HIS A 106 -48.59 84.23 57.57
CA HIS A 106 -49.15 84.67 58.85
C HIS A 106 -48.14 85.44 59.72
N ASP A 107 -46.83 85.24 59.51
CA ASP A 107 -45.75 85.90 60.27
C ASP A 107 -45.29 87.25 59.68
N ILE A 108 -45.62 87.55 58.42
CA ILE A 108 -45.24 88.80 57.78
C ILE A 108 -46.35 89.82 58.03
N GLN A 109 -46.18 90.68 59.04
CA GLN A 109 -47.02 91.85 59.32
C GLN A 109 -47.07 92.80 58.10
N LEU A 110 -47.89 92.48 57.12
CA LEU A 110 -48.37 93.39 56.10
C LEU A 110 -49.83 93.72 56.43
N SER A 111 -50.11 95.01 56.34
CA SER A 111 -51.37 95.71 56.61
C SER A 111 -52.63 94.85 56.45
N ALA A 112 -53.52 94.98 57.43
CA ALA A 112 -54.80 94.29 57.65
C ALA A 112 -55.86 94.36 56.53
N ASP A 113 -55.48 94.57 55.26
CA ASP A 113 -56.40 94.82 54.14
C ASP A 113 -56.30 93.80 52.96
N GLU A 114 -55.48 92.75 53.03
CA GLU A 114 -55.39 91.72 51.96
C GLU A 114 -55.51 90.26 52.47
N ASP A 115 -56.18 90.03 53.59
CA ASP A 115 -56.26 88.70 54.19
C ASP A 115 -57.60 88.00 53.87
N GLY A 116 -57.56 86.97 53.02
CA GLY A 116 -58.72 86.12 52.72
C GLY A 116 -58.85 85.63 51.26
N GLY A 117 -57.94 86.00 50.37
CA GLY A 117 -57.91 85.45 49.01
C GLY A 117 -57.40 84.01 48.98
N PRO A 118 -57.89 83.14 48.07
CA PRO A 118 -57.37 81.79 47.94
C PRO A 118 -55.91 81.82 47.45
N PHE A 119 -55.08 80.94 48.01
CA PHE A 119 -53.66 80.83 47.72
C PHE A 119 -53.36 79.50 47.04
N TYR A 120 -52.89 79.56 45.79
CA TYR A 120 -52.75 78.40 44.91
C TYR A 120 -51.30 78.05 44.64
N PHE A 121 -50.97 76.75 44.67
CA PHE A 121 -49.67 76.23 44.24
C PHE A 121 -49.56 76.14 42.72
N SER A 122 -50.67 75.85 42.03
CA SER A 122 -50.75 75.58 40.60
C SER A 122 -49.82 74.45 40.14
N PRO A 123 -50.05 73.19 40.56
CA PRO A 123 -49.11 72.07 40.38
C PRO A 123 -48.73 71.81 38.91
N GLU A 124 -49.69 71.95 38.00
CA GLU A 124 -49.51 71.72 36.55
C GLU A 124 -48.91 72.92 35.80
N SER A 125 -48.69 74.04 36.48
CA SER A 125 -48.07 75.20 35.83
C SER A 125 -46.56 75.00 35.66
N PRO A 126 -45.97 75.52 34.58
CA PRO A 126 -44.52 75.46 34.39
C PRO A 126 -43.77 76.17 35.51
N LEU A 127 -42.68 75.57 35.96
CA LEU A 127 -41.77 76.16 36.93
C LEU A 127 -41.06 77.38 36.30
N SER A 128 -41.09 78.51 37.02
CA SER A 128 -40.42 79.74 36.62
C SER A 128 -38.93 79.71 36.95
N ARG A 129 -38.12 80.52 36.25
CA ARG A 129 -36.69 80.65 36.56
C ARG A 129 -36.43 81.16 37.96
N GLN A 130 -37.24 82.10 38.44
CA GLN A 130 -37.06 82.65 39.78
C GLN A 130 -37.41 81.62 40.85
N ASP A 131 -38.45 80.81 40.65
CA ASP A 131 -38.85 79.76 41.61
C ASP A 131 -37.81 78.64 41.65
N LEU A 132 -37.29 78.22 40.50
CA LEU A 132 -36.21 77.23 40.41
C LEU A 132 -35.04 77.61 41.33
N VAL A 133 -34.51 78.83 41.16
CA VAL A 133 -33.36 79.30 41.94
C VAL A 133 -33.77 79.56 43.39
N SER A 134 -34.94 80.14 43.63
CA SER A 134 -35.39 80.51 44.97
C SER A 134 -35.57 79.29 45.87
N TRP A 135 -36.26 78.27 45.39
CA TRP A 135 -36.54 77.06 46.18
C TRP A 135 -35.27 76.27 46.45
N LYS A 136 -34.40 76.14 45.45
CA LYS A 136 -33.11 75.45 45.61
C LYS A 136 -32.18 76.17 46.57
N MET A 137 -32.05 77.49 46.46
CA MET A 137 -31.19 78.26 47.35
C MET A 137 -31.73 78.30 48.79
N ALA A 138 -33.04 78.38 48.98
CA ALA A 138 -33.66 78.28 50.30
C ALA A 138 -33.38 76.92 50.95
N LEU A 139 -33.40 75.83 50.15
CA LEU A 139 -33.11 74.49 50.63
C LEU A 139 -31.66 74.34 51.09
N GLU A 140 -30.69 74.86 50.34
CA GLU A 140 -29.25 74.71 50.65
C GLU A 140 -28.73 75.71 51.67
N LYS A 141 -29.32 76.91 51.72
CA LYS A 141 -28.86 78.00 52.59
C LYS A 141 -29.94 78.29 53.62
N ARG A 142 -29.74 77.76 54.83
CA ARG A 142 -30.59 78.01 56.01
C ARG A 142 -30.84 79.51 56.27
N GLN A 143 -29.87 80.37 55.93
CA GLN A 143 -30.03 81.82 55.98
C GLN A 143 -29.59 82.42 54.64
N LEU A 144 -30.52 83.10 53.99
CA LEU A 144 -30.26 83.87 52.76
C LEU A 144 -29.80 85.29 53.12
N PRO A 145 -28.99 85.93 52.25
CA PRO A 145 -28.54 87.30 52.48
C PRO A 145 -29.71 88.28 52.40
N GLU A 146 -29.70 89.31 53.26
CA GLU A 146 -30.64 90.43 53.12
C GLU A 146 -30.31 91.19 51.83
N ALA A 147 -31.19 91.08 50.83
CA ALA A 147 -30.99 91.70 49.54
C ALA A 147 -32.29 92.26 48.97
N ASP A 148 -32.22 93.50 48.47
CA ASP A 148 -33.28 94.16 47.72
C ASP A 148 -32.98 94.15 46.21
N ARG A 149 -33.95 94.59 45.41
CA ARG A 149 -33.79 94.71 43.95
C ARG A 149 -32.59 95.56 43.55
N LYS A 150 -32.22 96.58 44.33
CA LYS A 150 -31.06 97.43 44.03
C LYS A 150 -29.75 96.66 44.18
N THR A 151 -29.64 95.84 45.21
CA THR A 151 -28.50 94.95 45.45
C THR A 151 -28.39 93.91 44.34
N LEU A 152 -29.51 93.28 43.99
CA LEU A 152 -29.58 92.33 42.88
C LEU A 152 -29.16 92.97 41.55
N TYR A 153 -29.62 94.18 41.23
CA TYR A 153 -29.24 94.89 40.00
C TYR A 153 -27.73 95.16 39.94
N LYS A 154 -27.12 95.61 41.04
CA LYS A 154 -25.68 95.89 41.09
C LYS A 154 -24.82 94.63 40.89
N LEU A 155 -25.27 93.49 41.42
CA LEU A 155 -24.54 92.22 41.32
C LEU A 155 -24.76 91.53 39.96
N SER A 156 -26.02 91.47 39.50
CA SER A 156 -26.40 90.74 38.28
C SER A 156 -26.21 91.55 37.00
N GLY A 157 -26.41 92.86 37.03
CA GLY A 157 -26.55 93.70 35.84
C GLY A 157 -27.78 93.36 34.98
N PHE A 158 -28.78 92.64 35.53
CA PHE A 158 -29.99 92.30 34.79
C PHE A 158 -30.81 93.52 34.43
N ILE A 159 -31.32 93.54 33.20
CA ILE A 159 -32.12 94.66 32.68
C ILE A 159 -33.54 94.65 33.28
N ASP A 160 -34.06 93.48 33.61
CA ASP A 160 -35.44 93.26 34.07
C ASP A 160 -35.56 92.99 35.58
N THR A 161 -34.64 93.52 36.40
CA THR A 161 -34.69 93.35 37.86
C THR A 161 -36.00 93.85 38.50
N GLU A 162 -36.67 94.82 37.88
CA GLU A 162 -37.97 95.32 38.36
C GLU A 162 -39.09 94.27 38.26
N LYS A 163 -38.97 93.30 37.33
CA LYS A 163 -39.95 92.22 37.14
C LYS A 163 -39.75 91.07 38.13
N ILE A 164 -38.63 91.04 38.85
CA ILE A 164 -38.30 89.98 39.80
C ILE A 164 -39.08 90.21 41.09
N HIS A 165 -39.67 89.15 41.63
CA HIS A 165 -40.39 89.22 42.89
C HIS A 165 -39.44 89.63 44.04
N PRO A 166 -39.83 90.53 44.96
CA PRO A 166 -38.94 90.98 46.05
C PRO A 166 -38.42 89.80 46.89
N ASN A 167 -39.26 88.81 47.18
CA ASN A 167 -38.88 87.64 47.99
C ASN A 167 -37.85 86.73 47.29
N ALA A 168 -37.69 86.82 45.96
CA ALA A 168 -36.69 86.05 45.23
C ALA A 168 -35.30 86.71 45.24
N CYS A 169 -35.20 88.00 45.59
CA CYS A 169 -33.93 88.74 45.54
C CYS A 169 -32.83 88.14 46.43
N PRO A 170 -33.10 87.76 47.70
CA PRO A 170 -32.13 87.08 48.56
C PRO A 170 -31.52 85.82 47.93
N ALA A 171 -32.37 84.95 47.37
CA ALA A 171 -31.94 83.70 46.76
C ALA A 171 -31.12 83.93 45.48
N LEU A 172 -31.56 84.84 44.61
CA LEU A 172 -30.83 85.17 43.39
C LEU A 172 -29.47 85.81 43.68
N VAL A 173 -29.38 86.65 44.71
CA VAL A 173 -28.09 87.21 45.15
C VAL A 173 -27.18 86.11 45.70
N ALA A 174 -27.71 85.16 46.47
CA ALA A 174 -26.94 84.03 46.98
C ALA A 174 -26.40 83.15 45.84
N ASP A 175 -27.21 82.87 44.82
CA ASP A 175 -26.81 82.10 43.64
C ASP A 175 -25.72 82.81 42.83
N LEU A 176 -25.93 84.10 42.53
CA LEU A 176 -24.95 84.90 41.79
C LEU A 176 -23.63 85.08 42.53
N SER A 177 -23.67 85.04 43.87
CA SER A 177 -22.46 85.08 44.71
C SER A 177 -21.63 83.79 44.59
N ALA A 178 -22.22 82.67 44.12
CA ALA A 178 -21.51 81.43 43.81
C ALA A 178 -20.77 81.50 42.45
N GLY A 179 -20.94 82.57 41.67
CA GLY A 179 -20.25 82.80 40.40
C GLY A 179 -20.57 81.74 39.35
N GLU A 180 -19.54 81.14 38.75
CA GLU A 180 -19.68 80.13 37.70
C GLU A 180 -20.30 78.81 38.19
N GLN A 181 -20.34 78.59 39.51
CA GLN A 181 -20.95 77.41 40.12
C GLN A 181 -22.43 77.63 40.47
N GLY A 182 -22.96 78.83 40.22
CA GLY A 182 -24.37 79.15 40.44
C GLY A 182 -25.28 78.50 39.39
N ILE A 183 -26.53 78.24 39.80
CA ILE A 183 -27.59 77.69 38.97
C ILE A 183 -27.82 78.58 37.75
N ILE A 184 -27.83 79.91 37.92
CA ILE A 184 -28.07 80.83 36.81
C ILE A 184 -27.00 80.66 35.72
N ALA A 185 -25.73 80.57 36.12
CA ALA A 185 -24.62 80.41 35.18
C ALA A 185 -24.68 79.05 34.47
N LEU A 186 -24.92 77.96 35.21
CA LEU A 186 -24.86 76.60 34.68
C LEU A 186 -26.13 76.19 33.90
N ALA A 187 -27.32 76.58 34.37
CA ALA A 187 -28.57 76.19 33.75
C ALA A 187 -29.00 77.15 32.61
N PHE A 188 -28.73 78.45 32.76
CA PHE A 188 -29.20 79.47 31.81
C PHE A 188 -28.08 80.08 30.96
N GLY A 189 -26.82 79.88 31.33
CA GLY A 189 -25.68 80.46 30.64
C GLY A 189 -25.63 81.98 30.77
N TYR A 190 -24.94 82.62 29.82
CA TYR A 190 -24.82 84.08 29.79
C TYR A 190 -26.18 84.74 29.57
N THR A 191 -26.67 85.48 30.57
CA THR A 191 -27.90 86.26 30.46
C THR A 191 -27.77 87.66 31.06
N ARG A 192 -28.24 88.67 30.32
CA ARG A 192 -28.45 90.04 30.82
C ARG A 192 -29.93 90.34 31.07
N LEU A 193 -30.81 89.40 30.73
CA LEU A 193 -32.26 89.50 30.88
C LEU A 193 -32.73 88.19 31.52
N PHE A 194 -33.00 88.24 32.82
CA PHE A 194 -33.25 87.02 33.59
C PHE A 194 -34.54 86.33 33.14
N GLN A 195 -35.57 87.11 32.80
CA GLN A 195 -36.91 86.65 32.47
C GLN A 195 -37.48 85.78 33.61
N PRO A 196 -37.80 86.37 34.78
CA PRO A 196 -38.13 85.62 36.00
C PRO A 196 -39.23 84.58 35.82
N GLU A 197 -40.28 84.93 35.05
CA GLU A 197 -41.45 84.10 34.77
C GLU A 197 -41.26 83.11 33.60
N LYS A 198 -40.07 83.06 33.00
CA LYS A 198 -39.83 82.14 31.87
C LYS A 198 -39.84 80.70 32.38
N PRO A 199 -40.55 79.78 31.69
CA PRO A 199 -40.57 78.38 32.08
C PRO A 199 -39.18 77.72 31.91
N VAL A 200 -38.90 76.77 32.80
CA VAL A 200 -37.65 76.00 32.86
C VAL A 200 -37.86 74.61 32.23
N THR A 201 -36.82 74.08 31.58
CA THR A 201 -36.82 72.70 31.06
C THR A 201 -36.37 71.69 32.10
N ASN A 202 -36.73 70.42 31.94
CA ASN A 202 -36.28 69.35 32.82
C ASN A 202 -34.76 69.24 32.90
N ALA A 203 -34.05 69.45 31.78
CA ALA A 203 -32.59 69.49 31.75
C ALA A 203 -32.00 70.62 32.62
N GLN A 204 -32.63 71.80 32.59
CA GLN A 204 -32.20 72.94 33.41
C GLN A 204 -32.54 72.75 34.89
N ALA A 205 -33.69 72.14 35.19
CA ALA A 205 -34.05 71.76 36.56
C ALA A 205 -33.08 70.70 37.12
N ALA A 206 -32.67 69.74 36.30
CA ALA A 206 -31.66 68.75 36.64
C ALA A 206 -30.31 69.38 36.98
N VAL A 207 -29.86 70.38 36.21
CA VAL A 207 -28.64 71.15 36.55
C VAL A 207 -28.80 71.82 37.91
N ALA A 208 -29.92 72.49 38.18
CA ALA A 208 -30.15 73.14 39.47
C ALA A 208 -30.11 72.13 40.64
N LEU A 209 -30.63 70.93 40.46
CA LEU A 209 -30.59 69.87 41.47
C LEU A 209 -29.18 69.30 41.67
N ALA A 210 -28.39 69.22 40.60
CA ALA A 210 -27.03 68.70 40.61
C ALA A 210 -26.00 69.70 41.16
N THR A 211 -26.31 70.99 41.24
CA THR A 211 -25.41 72.01 41.83
C THR A 211 -25.45 72.02 43.36
N GLY A 212 -24.44 72.67 43.96
CA GLY A 212 -24.35 72.89 45.40
C GLY A 212 -23.99 71.62 46.17
N ASP A 213 -24.73 71.31 47.24
CA ASP A 213 -24.45 70.19 48.14
C ASP A 213 -24.47 68.82 47.43
N ALA A 214 -25.20 68.72 46.32
CA ALA A 214 -25.34 67.49 45.52
C ALA A 214 -24.21 67.31 44.48
N SER A 215 -23.39 68.33 44.23
CA SER A 215 -22.40 68.34 43.14
C SER A 215 -21.38 67.21 43.25
N ASP A 216 -20.89 66.92 44.45
CA ASP A 216 -19.91 65.85 44.67
C ASP A 216 -20.51 64.47 44.34
N VAL A 217 -21.75 64.22 44.77
CA VAL A 217 -22.43 62.93 44.54
C VAL A 217 -22.75 62.76 43.06
N VAL A 218 -23.30 63.80 42.42
CA VAL A 218 -23.63 63.72 40.99
C VAL A 218 -22.37 63.60 40.13
N SER A 219 -21.27 64.28 40.47
CA SER A 219 -20.01 64.16 39.74
C SER A 219 -19.34 62.79 39.91
N GLU A 220 -19.39 62.19 41.10
CA GLU A 220 -18.92 60.82 41.35
C GLU A 220 -19.70 59.79 40.50
N GLU A 221 -21.01 59.95 40.42
CA GLU A 221 -21.88 59.09 39.62
C GLU A 221 -21.66 59.26 38.12
N LEU A 222 -21.44 60.49 37.66
CA LEU A 222 -21.03 60.76 36.28
C LEU A 222 -19.71 60.07 35.93
N ALA A 223 -18.71 60.16 36.82
CA ALA A 223 -17.43 59.47 36.62
C ALA A 223 -17.61 57.93 36.60
N ARG A 224 -18.52 57.38 37.41
CA ARG A 224 -18.85 55.96 37.38
C ARG A 224 -19.51 55.56 36.05
N ILE A 225 -20.50 56.31 35.59
CA ILE A 225 -21.20 56.06 34.31
C ILE A 225 -20.21 56.12 33.14
N GLU A 226 -19.32 57.10 33.13
CA GLU A 226 -18.28 57.21 32.10
C GLU A 226 -17.32 56.01 32.14
N ALA A 227 -16.87 55.60 33.33
CA ALA A 227 -16.00 54.44 33.49
C ALA A 227 -16.68 53.12 33.07
N GLU A 228 -17.96 52.93 33.42
CA GLU A 228 -18.76 51.78 32.98
C GLU A 228 -18.92 51.75 31.46
N SER A 229 -19.27 52.88 30.84
CA SER A 229 -19.34 53.02 29.38
C SER A 229 -18.00 52.73 28.69
N MET A 230 -16.89 53.22 29.24
CA MET A 230 -15.55 52.91 28.72
C MET A 230 -15.21 51.42 28.83
N ALA A 231 -15.57 50.78 29.96
CA ALA A 231 -15.37 49.36 30.16
C ALA A 231 -16.21 48.52 29.20
N GLU A 232 -17.49 48.87 28.99
CA GLU A 232 -18.37 48.23 28.02
C GLU A 232 -17.84 48.34 26.60
N ASN A 233 -17.38 49.54 26.19
CA ASN A 233 -16.76 49.75 24.89
C ASN A 233 -15.48 48.90 24.71
N ALA A 234 -14.66 48.77 25.76
CA ALA A 234 -13.47 47.91 25.72
C ALA A 234 -13.83 46.42 25.60
N VAL A 235 -14.86 45.96 26.32
CA VAL A 235 -15.37 44.59 26.21
C VAL A 235 -15.92 44.34 24.81
N ALA A 236 -16.73 45.26 24.27
CA ALA A 236 -17.27 45.15 22.92
C ALA A 236 -16.16 45.07 21.84
N ALA A 237 -15.12 45.91 21.97
CA ALA A 237 -13.96 45.86 21.08
C ALA A 237 -13.19 44.54 21.19
N HIS A 238 -12.99 44.02 22.40
CA HIS A 238 -12.36 42.71 22.61
C HIS A 238 -13.20 41.57 22.01
N SER A 239 -14.51 41.55 22.26
CA SER A 239 -15.42 40.56 21.68
C SER A 239 -15.42 40.61 20.15
N ALA A 240 -15.36 41.80 19.55
CA ALA A 240 -15.25 41.95 18.10
C ALA A 240 -13.93 41.38 17.55
N LEU A 241 -12.82 41.60 18.26
CA LEU A 241 -11.52 41.03 17.90
C LEU A 241 -11.51 39.50 18.03
N VAL A 242 -12.06 38.96 19.11
CA VAL A 242 -12.19 37.51 19.30
C VAL A 242 -12.99 36.89 18.16
N ALA A 243 -14.14 37.47 17.80
CA ALA A 243 -14.95 36.99 16.68
C ALA A 243 -14.22 37.07 15.33
N GLN A 244 -13.31 38.05 15.14
CA GLN A 244 -12.44 38.11 13.97
C GLN A 244 -11.41 36.99 13.97
N VAL A 245 -10.71 36.80 15.09
CA VAL A 245 -9.70 35.75 15.25
C VAL A 245 -10.32 34.36 15.06
N GLU A 246 -11.50 34.10 15.62
CA GLU A 246 -12.22 32.84 15.43
C GLU A 246 -12.55 32.59 13.95
N ARG A 247 -13.01 33.62 13.22
CA ARG A 247 -13.27 33.52 11.77
C ARG A 247 -12.00 33.20 10.99
N ASP A 248 -10.90 33.88 11.30
CA ASP A 248 -9.62 33.69 10.61
C ASP A 248 -9.03 32.30 10.89
N ILE A 249 -9.12 31.83 12.15
CA ILE A 249 -8.71 30.48 12.56
C ILE A 249 -9.54 29.43 11.82
N ASN A 250 -10.86 29.58 11.79
CA ASN A 250 -11.74 28.64 11.10
C ASN A 250 -11.44 28.59 9.59
N ALA A 251 -11.25 29.75 8.95
CA ALA A 251 -10.87 29.81 7.54
C ALA A 251 -9.53 29.12 7.25
N ASN A 252 -8.53 29.30 8.13
CA ASN A 252 -7.25 28.60 8.00
C ASN A 252 -7.40 27.08 8.16
N PHE A 253 -8.18 26.62 9.15
CA PHE A 253 -8.45 25.19 9.34
C PHE A 253 -9.20 24.57 8.16
N GLU A 254 -10.17 25.27 7.57
CA GLU A 254 -10.85 24.82 6.36
C GLU A 254 -9.87 24.65 5.18
N GLN A 255 -8.94 25.60 5.02
CA GLN A 255 -7.90 25.52 4.00
C GLN A 255 -6.95 24.34 4.23
N GLU A 256 -6.47 24.14 5.46
CA GLU A 256 -5.62 23.00 5.81
C GLU A 256 -6.34 21.67 5.61
N LEU A 257 -7.62 21.58 5.99
CA LEU A 257 -8.45 20.40 5.75
C LEU A 257 -8.59 20.08 4.26
N LEU A 258 -8.72 21.10 3.40
CA LEU A 258 -8.76 20.91 1.95
C LEU A 258 -7.43 20.36 1.42
N ILE A 259 -6.30 20.93 1.84
CA ILE A 259 -4.97 20.48 1.44
C ILE A 259 -4.72 19.03 1.89
N GLU A 260 -5.08 18.69 3.13
CA GLU A 260 -4.94 17.32 3.63
C GLU A 260 -5.85 16.33 2.90
N ARG A 261 -7.10 16.72 2.57
CA ARG A 261 -7.98 15.89 1.73
C ARG A 261 -7.40 15.65 0.34
N GLU A 262 -6.80 16.67 -0.28
CA GLU A 262 -6.13 16.52 -1.57
C GLU A 262 -4.93 15.57 -1.49
N LYS A 263 -4.11 15.66 -0.43
CA LYS A 263 -3.02 14.71 -0.18
C LYS A 263 -3.54 13.29 -0.01
N ILE A 264 -4.60 13.09 0.77
CA ILE A 264 -5.23 11.77 0.96
C ILE A 264 -5.69 11.21 -0.39
N ASN A 265 -6.40 12.00 -1.20
CA ASN A 265 -6.86 11.57 -2.53
C ASN A 265 -5.69 11.17 -3.44
N ASN A 266 -4.58 11.92 -3.42
CA ASN A 266 -3.39 11.58 -4.20
C ASN A 266 -2.74 10.27 -3.74
N VAL A 267 -2.63 10.05 -2.42
CA VAL A 267 -2.11 8.80 -1.86
C VAL A 267 -3.02 7.62 -2.20
N GLU A 268 -4.34 7.79 -2.10
CA GLU A 268 -5.33 6.78 -2.46
C GLU A 268 -5.21 6.40 -3.95
N LYS A 269 -5.07 7.38 -4.83
CA LYS A 269 -4.83 7.14 -6.26
C LYS A 269 -3.54 6.36 -6.51
N MET A 270 -2.43 6.74 -5.88
CA MET A 270 -1.17 6.01 -6.00
C MET A 270 -1.29 4.57 -5.45
N ALA A 271 -2.06 4.37 -4.37
CA ALA A 271 -2.30 3.04 -3.81
C ALA A 271 -3.12 2.16 -4.76
N GLU A 272 -4.15 2.71 -5.41
CA GLU A 272 -4.92 1.99 -6.43
C GLU A 272 -4.08 1.66 -7.67
N GLU A 273 -3.25 2.59 -8.15
CA GLU A 273 -2.30 2.33 -9.24
C GLU A 273 -1.31 1.21 -8.87
N ALA A 274 -0.79 1.21 -7.64
CA ALA A 274 0.10 0.16 -7.16
C ALA A 274 -0.60 -1.21 -7.04
N LYS A 275 -1.89 -1.25 -6.67
CA LYS A 275 -2.69 -2.48 -6.65
C LYS A 275 -2.85 -3.04 -8.06
N LEU A 276 -3.22 -2.20 -9.02
CA LEU A 276 -3.39 -2.61 -10.42
C LEU A 276 -2.09 -3.17 -11.01
N GLU A 277 -0.95 -2.53 -10.74
CA GLU A 277 0.36 -3.04 -11.21
C GLU A 277 0.72 -4.36 -10.54
N LEU A 278 0.40 -4.52 -9.25
CA LEU A 278 0.62 -5.79 -8.54
C LEU A 278 -0.24 -6.91 -9.12
N GLU A 279 -1.51 -6.64 -9.43
CA GLU A 279 -2.39 -7.59 -10.12
C GLU A 279 -1.85 -7.98 -11.50
N ARG A 280 -1.35 -7.00 -12.27
CA ARG A 280 -0.68 -7.24 -13.56
C ARG A 280 0.51 -8.18 -13.42
N LEU A 281 1.42 -7.89 -12.49
CA LEU A 281 2.61 -8.71 -12.23
C LEU A 281 2.25 -10.11 -11.69
N ARG A 282 1.18 -10.24 -10.89
CA ARG A 282 0.68 -11.55 -10.46
C ARG A 282 0.20 -12.37 -11.64
N ALA A 283 -0.58 -11.78 -12.55
CA ALA A 283 -1.06 -12.46 -13.76
C ALA A 283 0.09 -12.86 -14.69
N GLU A 284 1.10 -12.00 -14.87
CA GLU A 284 2.32 -12.32 -15.62
C GLU A 284 3.06 -13.52 -14.99
N ARG A 285 3.29 -13.49 -13.68
CA ARG A 285 3.93 -14.61 -12.96
C ARG A 285 3.12 -15.90 -13.05
N GLU A 286 1.79 -15.83 -13.00
CA GLU A 286 0.93 -17.00 -13.15
C GLU A 286 1.03 -17.58 -14.56
N ASN A 287 1.06 -16.75 -15.59
CA ASN A 287 1.29 -17.18 -16.97
C ASN A 287 2.67 -17.83 -17.16
N GLU A 288 3.73 -17.24 -16.60
CA GLU A 288 5.08 -17.83 -16.59
C GLU A 288 5.09 -19.18 -15.90
N ASN A 289 4.42 -19.31 -14.75
CA ASN A 289 4.33 -20.57 -14.02
C ASN A 289 3.58 -21.63 -14.84
N ILE A 290 2.49 -21.27 -15.51
CA ILE A 290 1.77 -22.16 -16.43
C ILE A 290 2.69 -22.60 -17.59
N ALA A 291 3.50 -21.70 -18.15
CA ALA A 291 4.46 -22.04 -19.19
C ALA A 291 5.53 -23.03 -18.69
N LEU A 292 6.12 -22.77 -17.51
CA LEU A 292 7.09 -23.66 -16.87
C LEU A 292 6.50 -25.04 -16.57
N LEU A 293 5.25 -25.12 -16.11
CA LEU A 293 4.57 -26.41 -15.89
C LEU A 293 4.39 -27.19 -17.20
N LYS A 294 4.08 -26.52 -18.32
CA LYS A 294 4.00 -27.16 -19.64
C LYS A 294 5.36 -27.67 -20.11
N GLU A 295 6.42 -26.88 -19.94
CA GLU A 295 7.79 -27.30 -20.27
C GLU A 295 8.22 -28.49 -19.40
N ARG A 296 7.95 -28.46 -18.10
CA ARG A 296 8.22 -29.58 -17.19
C ARG A 296 7.48 -30.85 -17.63
N ALA A 297 6.19 -30.73 -17.98
CA ALA A 297 5.41 -31.86 -18.49
C ALA A 297 5.97 -32.40 -19.82
N ALA A 298 6.43 -31.53 -20.71
CA ALA A 298 7.08 -31.94 -21.96
C ALA A 298 8.39 -32.70 -21.69
N ILE A 299 9.27 -32.18 -20.83
CA ILE A 299 10.52 -32.84 -20.42
C ILE A 299 10.23 -34.20 -19.78
N GLU A 300 9.22 -34.29 -18.90
CA GLU A 300 8.82 -35.54 -18.26
C GLU A 300 8.35 -36.57 -19.31
N SER A 301 7.58 -36.14 -20.32
CA SER A 301 7.17 -37.01 -21.43
C SER A 301 8.35 -37.50 -22.30
N GLU A 302 9.34 -36.64 -22.56
CA GLU A 302 10.56 -37.03 -23.27
C GLU A 302 11.40 -38.00 -22.44
N MET A 303 11.52 -37.76 -21.13
CA MET A 303 12.23 -38.63 -20.20
C MET A 303 11.59 -40.03 -20.13
N GLU A 304 10.27 -40.13 -20.18
CA GLU A 304 9.57 -41.41 -20.29
C GLU A 304 9.88 -42.14 -21.60
N VAL A 305 10.01 -41.42 -22.72
CA VAL A 305 10.42 -41.99 -24.01
C VAL A 305 11.87 -42.48 -23.93
N PHE A 306 12.79 -41.68 -23.40
CA PHE A 306 14.18 -42.10 -23.19
C PHE A 306 14.28 -43.32 -22.27
N SER A 307 13.47 -43.37 -21.21
CA SER A 307 13.42 -44.51 -20.30
C SER A 307 12.88 -45.78 -20.96
N ARG A 308 11.94 -45.64 -21.91
CA ARG A 308 11.48 -46.74 -22.76
C ARG A 308 12.58 -47.21 -23.72
N LEU A 309 13.22 -46.28 -24.45
CA LEU A 309 14.33 -46.60 -25.34
C LEU A 309 15.49 -47.26 -24.61
N ARG A 310 15.84 -46.76 -23.43
CA ARG A 310 16.89 -47.32 -22.60
C ARG A 310 16.60 -48.78 -22.21
N ARG A 311 15.36 -49.06 -21.77
CA ARG A 311 14.94 -50.44 -21.46
C ARG A 311 15.03 -51.35 -22.69
N GLU A 312 14.56 -50.90 -23.85
CA GLU A 312 14.67 -51.65 -25.10
C GLU A 312 16.14 -51.96 -25.47
N VAL A 313 17.04 -50.98 -25.33
CA VAL A 313 18.47 -51.19 -25.59
C VAL A 313 19.10 -52.14 -24.56
N GLU A 314 18.71 -52.04 -23.28
CA GLU A 314 19.15 -52.97 -22.24
C GLU A 314 18.67 -54.41 -22.54
N ASP A 315 17.42 -54.58 -23.00
CA ASP A 315 16.87 -55.87 -23.42
C ASP A 315 17.60 -56.44 -24.65
N GLN A 316 17.88 -55.60 -25.65
CA GLN A 316 18.69 -55.97 -26.82
C GLN A 316 20.11 -56.38 -26.43
N LEU A 317 20.74 -55.65 -25.52
CA LEU A 317 22.06 -55.97 -24.98
C LEU A 317 22.04 -57.32 -24.25
N GLN A 318 21.02 -57.56 -23.41
CA GLN A 318 20.88 -58.83 -22.68
C GLN A 318 20.67 -60.01 -23.64
N SER A 319 19.86 -59.83 -24.69
CA SER A 319 19.69 -60.82 -25.75
C SER A 319 21.01 -61.14 -26.46
N LEU A 320 21.79 -60.12 -26.83
CA LEU A 320 23.11 -60.30 -27.43
C LEU A 320 24.10 -61.00 -26.48
N MET A 321 24.07 -60.67 -25.19
CA MET A 321 24.89 -61.35 -24.19
C MET A 321 24.52 -62.83 -24.07
N ASN A 322 23.23 -63.17 -24.08
CA ASN A 322 22.77 -64.55 -24.09
C ASN A 322 23.24 -65.30 -25.35
N ASN A 323 23.08 -64.68 -26.53
CA ASN A 323 23.56 -65.26 -27.80
C ASN A 323 25.09 -65.45 -27.79
N LYS A 324 25.85 -64.52 -27.21
CA LYS A 324 27.31 -64.66 -27.07
C LYS A 324 27.70 -65.87 -26.22
N VAL A 325 26.97 -66.13 -25.13
CA VAL A 325 27.19 -67.31 -24.28
C VAL A 325 26.90 -68.60 -25.05
N GLU A 326 25.80 -68.62 -25.81
CA GLU A 326 25.43 -69.76 -26.65
C GLU A 326 26.49 -70.05 -27.74
N ILE A 327 26.97 -69.00 -28.42
CA ILE A 327 28.07 -69.11 -29.40
C ILE A 327 29.35 -69.64 -28.74
N ALA A 328 29.69 -69.19 -27.53
CA ALA A 328 30.86 -69.68 -26.81
C ALA A 328 30.74 -71.17 -26.46
N TYR A 329 29.54 -71.61 -26.05
CA TYR A 329 29.25 -73.01 -25.79
C TYR A 329 29.38 -73.88 -27.04
N GLU A 330 28.81 -73.44 -28.17
CA GLU A 330 28.94 -74.16 -29.44
C GLU A 330 30.40 -74.19 -29.94
N LYS A 331 31.16 -73.11 -29.78
CA LYS A 331 32.59 -73.06 -30.11
C LYS A 331 33.39 -74.07 -29.30
N GLU A 332 33.13 -74.19 -28.00
CA GLU A 332 33.77 -75.18 -27.13
C GLU A 332 33.43 -76.62 -27.55
N ARG A 333 32.16 -76.86 -27.91
CA ARG A 333 31.72 -78.15 -28.43
C ARG A 333 32.46 -78.55 -29.71
N ILE A 334 32.66 -77.60 -30.62
CA ILE A 334 33.42 -77.82 -31.87
C ILE A 334 34.90 -78.08 -31.59
N ASN A 335 35.51 -77.36 -30.64
CA ASN A 335 36.92 -77.58 -30.27
C ASN A 335 37.17 -79.00 -29.76
N LYS A 336 36.27 -79.55 -28.92
CA LYS A 336 36.38 -80.93 -28.44
C LYS A 336 36.36 -81.96 -29.57
N LEU A 337 35.43 -81.82 -30.51
CA LEU A 337 35.36 -82.68 -31.69
C LEU A 337 36.63 -82.60 -32.55
N ARG A 338 37.24 -81.42 -32.62
CA ARG A 338 38.51 -81.24 -33.33
C ARG A 338 39.67 -81.96 -32.63
N GLU A 339 39.77 -81.87 -31.30
CA GLU A 339 40.83 -82.55 -30.53
C GLU A 339 40.73 -84.08 -30.66
N GLU A 340 39.52 -84.63 -30.60
CA GLU A 340 39.27 -86.07 -30.81
C GLU A 340 39.75 -86.52 -32.20
N ALA A 341 39.45 -85.76 -33.25
CA ALA A 341 39.92 -86.05 -34.60
C ALA A 341 41.45 -85.95 -34.74
N GLU A 342 42.11 -85.02 -34.04
CA GLU A 342 43.58 -84.91 -34.03
C GLU A 342 44.25 -86.11 -33.34
N VAL A 343 43.64 -86.67 -32.30
CA VAL A 343 44.13 -87.89 -31.63
C VAL A 343 44.05 -89.09 -32.57
N GLU A 344 42.90 -89.30 -33.21
CA GLU A 344 42.72 -90.41 -34.16
C GLU A 344 43.71 -90.32 -35.33
N ASN A 345 44.00 -89.12 -35.84
CA ASN A 345 44.99 -88.92 -36.90
C ASN A 345 46.42 -89.33 -36.49
N LYS A 346 46.80 -89.09 -35.22
CA LYS A 346 48.10 -89.52 -34.68
C LYS A 346 48.20 -91.05 -34.59
N GLU A 347 47.09 -91.71 -34.23
CA GLU A 347 47.00 -93.18 -34.19
C GLU A 347 47.21 -93.80 -35.58
N ILE A 348 46.59 -93.21 -36.61
CA ILE A 348 46.73 -93.62 -38.01
C ILE A 348 48.19 -93.51 -38.48
N ALA A 349 48.86 -92.40 -38.17
CA ALA A 349 50.25 -92.17 -38.55
C ALA A 349 51.21 -93.21 -37.93
N ARG A 350 50.97 -93.59 -36.67
CA ARG A 350 51.75 -94.63 -35.99
C ARG A 350 51.62 -95.99 -36.68
N LEU A 351 50.39 -96.39 -37.02
CA LEU A 351 50.14 -97.68 -37.68
C LEU A 351 50.73 -97.73 -39.10
N GLN A 352 50.76 -96.61 -39.82
CA GLN A 352 51.44 -96.52 -41.11
C GLN A 352 52.95 -96.75 -41.00
N TYR A 353 53.58 -96.22 -39.94
CA TYR A 353 55.00 -96.42 -39.68
C TYR A 353 55.33 -97.90 -39.37
N GLU A 354 54.53 -98.57 -38.55
CA GLU A 354 54.71 -99.99 -38.21
C GLU A 354 54.59 -100.90 -39.45
N LEU A 355 53.69 -100.58 -40.38
CA LEU A 355 53.49 -101.35 -41.62
C LEU A 355 54.68 -101.20 -42.60
N GLU A 356 55.28 -100.01 -42.67
CA GLU A 356 56.45 -99.76 -43.53
C GLU A 356 57.69 -100.55 -43.07
N VAL A 357 57.85 -100.72 -41.75
CA VAL A 357 58.94 -101.51 -41.15
C VAL A 357 58.81 -102.99 -41.53
N GLU A 358 57.61 -103.56 -41.42
CA GLU A 358 57.33 -104.95 -41.80
C GLU A 358 57.54 -105.20 -43.31
N ARG A 359 57.18 -104.24 -44.17
CA ARG A 359 57.42 -104.34 -45.62
C ARG A 359 58.91 -104.45 -45.96
N LYS A 360 59.77 -103.70 -45.25
CA LYS A 360 61.22 -103.74 -45.46
C LYS A 360 61.84 -105.06 -45.01
N ALA A 361 61.36 -105.65 -43.91
CA ALA A 361 61.84 -106.95 -43.43
C ALA A 361 61.55 -108.09 -44.43
N LEU A 362 60.35 -108.12 -45.03
CA LEU A 362 59.97 -109.11 -46.05
C LEU A 362 60.77 -108.99 -47.34
N SER A 363 61.13 -107.77 -47.75
CA SER A 363 61.98 -107.54 -48.93
C SER A 363 63.39 -108.11 -48.76
N MET A 364 63.94 -108.07 -47.54
CA MET A 364 65.27 -108.62 -47.25
C MET A 364 65.28 -110.15 -47.28
N ALA A 365 64.23 -110.80 -46.78
CA ALA A 365 64.12 -112.27 -46.79
C ALA A 365 64.03 -112.85 -48.22
N ARG A 366 63.38 -112.13 -49.15
CA ARG A 366 63.24 -112.55 -50.55
C ARG A 366 64.56 -112.51 -51.34
N ALA A 367 65.36 -111.46 -51.15
CA ALA A 367 66.65 -111.32 -51.84
C ALA A 367 67.64 -112.45 -51.47
N TRP A 368 67.59 -112.92 -50.23
CA TRP A 368 68.44 -114.03 -49.77
C TRP A 368 68.07 -115.37 -50.45
N ALA A 369 66.78 -115.66 -50.62
CA ALA A 369 66.32 -116.90 -51.25
C ALA A 369 66.64 -116.96 -52.76
N GLU A 370 66.63 -115.82 -53.45
CA GLU A 370 66.90 -115.76 -54.90
C GLU A 370 68.39 -115.97 -55.24
N ASP A 371 69.32 -115.59 -54.34
CA ASP A 371 70.76 -115.74 -54.54
C ASP A 371 71.23 -117.20 -54.39
N GLU A 372 70.63 -117.96 -53.47
CA GLU A 372 70.96 -119.38 -53.26
C GLU A 372 70.54 -120.27 -54.44
N ALA A 373 69.39 -119.99 -55.05
CA ALA A 373 68.87 -120.72 -56.22
C ALA A 373 69.71 -120.49 -57.50
N LYS A 374 70.58 -119.49 -57.54
CA LYS A 374 71.46 -119.20 -58.68
C LYS A 374 72.73 -120.07 -58.65
N ARG A 375 73.30 -120.29 -57.46
CA ARG A 375 74.50 -121.16 -57.28
C ARG A 375 74.26 -122.62 -57.65
N VAL A 376 73.08 -123.15 -57.33
CA VAL A 376 72.72 -124.55 -57.64
C VAL A 376 72.57 -124.79 -59.14
N ARG A 377 72.11 -123.79 -59.92
CA ARG A 377 71.95 -123.90 -61.38
C ARG A 377 73.28 -123.91 -62.13
N GLU A 378 74.32 -123.26 -61.60
CA GLU A 378 75.63 -123.21 -62.23
C GLU A 378 76.38 -124.55 -62.07
N GLN A 379 76.19 -125.27 -60.96
CA GLN A 379 76.78 -126.60 -60.77
C GLN A 379 76.14 -127.69 -61.63
N ALA A 380 74.83 -127.61 -61.90
CA ALA A 380 74.14 -128.57 -62.75
C ALA A 380 74.63 -128.52 -64.21
N LYS A 381 74.91 -127.31 -64.73
CA LYS A 381 75.36 -127.10 -66.11
C LYS A 381 76.76 -127.68 -66.38
N ALA A 382 77.64 -127.64 -65.37
CA ALA A 382 79.00 -128.18 -65.48
C ALA A 382 79.03 -129.72 -65.60
N LEU A 383 78.05 -130.42 -65.03
CA LEU A 383 77.96 -131.88 -65.09
C LEU A 383 77.42 -132.39 -66.43
N GLU A 384 76.53 -131.63 -67.06
CA GLU A 384 75.91 -132.00 -68.34
C GLU A 384 76.91 -131.86 -69.51
N GLU A 385 77.76 -130.83 -69.49
CA GLU A 385 78.83 -130.63 -70.48
C GLU A 385 79.99 -131.65 -70.38
N ALA A 386 80.09 -132.39 -69.28
CA ALA A 386 81.06 -133.48 -69.12
C ALA A 386 80.57 -134.78 -69.79
N ARG A 387 79.25 -135.01 -69.77
CA ARG A 387 78.60 -136.18 -70.37
C ARG A 387 78.62 -136.12 -71.91
N ASP A 388 78.30 -134.97 -72.49
CA ASP A 388 78.24 -134.74 -73.94
C ASP A 388 79.61 -134.81 -74.65
N ARG A 389 80.70 -134.79 -73.88
CA ARG A 389 82.03 -134.90 -74.45
C ARG A 389 82.27 -136.31 -74.97
N TRP A 390 82.30 -137.35 -74.17
CA TRP A 390 83.04 -138.56 -74.56
C TRP A 390 82.27 -139.86 -74.72
N GLU A 391 80.96 -139.71 -74.83
CA GLU A 391 80.17 -140.46 -75.80
C GLU A 391 80.81 -140.45 -77.22
N ARG A 392 81.61 -139.42 -77.56
CA ARG A 392 82.39 -139.35 -78.82
C ARG A 392 83.65 -140.21 -78.89
N HIS A 393 84.10 -140.85 -77.80
CA HIS A 393 85.34 -141.64 -77.77
C HIS A 393 85.11 -143.16 -77.83
N GLY A 394 83.92 -143.60 -78.25
CA GLY A 394 83.67 -145.02 -78.54
C GLY A 394 83.73 -145.92 -77.30
N ILE A 395 83.65 -145.36 -76.09
CA ILE A 395 83.52 -146.11 -74.84
C ILE A 395 82.03 -146.35 -74.60
N LYS A 396 81.63 -147.60 -74.77
CA LYS A 396 80.30 -148.08 -74.43
C LYS A 396 80.17 -148.13 -72.90
N VAL A 397 79.75 -147.01 -72.29
CA VAL A 397 79.36 -146.96 -70.88
C VAL A 397 77.96 -147.59 -70.78
N VAL A 398 77.94 -148.93 -70.75
CA VAL A 398 76.76 -149.68 -70.30
C VAL A 398 76.72 -149.53 -68.79
N VAL A 399 75.73 -148.77 -68.35
CA VAL A 399 75.21 -148.78 -66.98
C VAL A 399 74.61 -150.16 -66.77
N ASP A 400 75.27 -150.98 -65.95
CA ASP A 400 74.74 -152.27 -65.53
C ASP A 400 73.48 -152.05 -64.69
N ASN A 401 72.40 -152.73 -65.09
CA ASN A 401 71.02 -152.50 -64.65
C ASN A 401 70.56 -153.50 -63.57
N ASP A 402 71.41 -153.75 -62.57
CA ASP A 402 70.99 -154.16 -61.21
C ASP A 402 71.68 -153.31 -60.11
N LEU A 403 72.14 -152.11 -60.51
CA LEU A 403 72.41 -150.94 -59.67
C LEU A 403 71.16 -150.03 -59.65
N ARG A 404 70.04 -150.50 -59.10
CA ARG A 404 68.74 -149.79 -59.16
C ARG A 404 67.88 -149.90 -57.90
N GLU A 405 68.40 -149.42 -56.78
CA GLU A 405 67.61 -148.73 -55.73
C GLU A 405 68.48 -147.62 -55.10
N GLU A 406 68.96 -146.73 -55.98
CA GLU A 406 69.43 -145.40 -55.61
C GLU A 406 68.30 -144.39 -55.87
N ALA A 407 67.72 -143.87 -54.79
CA ALA A 407 67.18 -142.51 -54.70
C ALA A 407 67.01 -142.10 -53.23
N SER A 408 68.11 -141.96 -52.47
CA SER A 408 68.13 -141.11 -51.27
C SER A 408 69.55 -140.89 -50.74
N PRO A 409 70.27 -139.81 -51.12
CA PRO A 409 71.43 -139.38 -50.38
C PRO A 409 70.97 -138.56 -49.17
N GLY A 410 70.62 -139.26 -48.09
CA GLY A 410 70.45 -138.69 -46.77
C GLY A 410 71.67 -139.04 -45.91
N VAL A 411 72.19 -138.04 -45.20
CA VAL A 411 73.28 -138.10 -44.21
C VAL A 411 74.68 -137.85 -44.80
N THR A 412 75.07 -136.56 -44.87
CA THR A 412 76.17 -135.95 -44.09
C THR A 412 76.21 -134.44 -44.38
N TRP A 413 75.19 -133.66 -43.99
CA TRP A 413 75.20 -132.19 -43.94
C TRP A 413 74.19 -131.67 -42.90
N LEU A 414 74.25 -132.21 -41.68
CA LEU A 414 73.52 -131.68 -40.54
C LEU A 414 74.48 -130.84 -39.69
N ASN A 415 74.05 -129.60 -39.42
CA ASN A 415 74.59 -128.61 -38.46
C ASN A 415 75.19 -127.31 -39.05
N ALA A 416 74.53 -126.72 -40.06
CA ALA A 416 74.65 -125.29 -40.39
C ALA A 416 73.28 -124.68 -40.76
N GLY A 417 72.24 -125.00 -39.98
CA GLY A 417 70.87 -124.58 -40.28
C GLY A 417 69.86 -124.89 -39.16
N GLU A 418 70.04 -124.28 -37.99
CA GLU A 418 68.96 -123.97 -37.04
C GLU A 418 68.70 -122.46 -37.09
N GLN A 419 67.50 -121.90 -37.10
CA GLN A 419 66.14 -122.37 -37.35
C GLN A 419 65.34 -121.07 -37.56
N PHE A 420 65.13 -120.62 -38.81
CA PHE A 420 64.12 -119.61 -39.14
C PHE A 420 62.87 -120.34 -39.62
N SER A 421 61.90 -120.47 -38.72
CA SER A 421 60.60 -121.11 -38.99
C SER A 421 59.69 -120.22 -39.82
N VAL A 422 59.54 -120.56 -41.10
CA VAL A 422 58.71 -119.91 -42.13
C VAL A 422 57.20 -120.01 -41.84
N GLN A 423 56.78 -120.77 -40.82
CA GLN A 423 55.36 -120.92 -40.44
C GLN A 423 54.86 -119.83 -39.48
N GLY A 424 55.75 -119.17 -38.72
CA GLY A 424 55.40 -118.07 -37.80
C GLY A 424 55.08 -116.76 -38.51
N THR A 425 55.73 -116.48 -39.64
CA THR A 425 55.59 -115.25 -40.43
C THR A 425 54.26 -115.20 -41.19
N VAL A 426 53.79 -116.34 -41.69
CA VAL A 426 52.51 -116.43 -42.43
C VAL A 426 51.31 -116.23 -41.49
N ASN A 427 51.36 -116.80 -40.28
CA ASN A 427 50.28 -116.65 -39.29
C ASN A 427 50.24 -115.24 -38.65
N ARG A 428 51.38 -114.55 -38.53
CA ARG A 428 51.45 -113.16 -38.03
C ARG A 428 50.98 -112.14 -39.07
N ALA A 429 51.32 -112.35 -40.35
CA ALA A 429 50.82 -111.53 -41.46
C ALA A 429 49.29 -111.66 -41.66
N GLY A 430 48.73 -112.87 -41.50
CA GLY A 430 47.28 -113.10 -41.52
C GLY A 430 46.54 -112.39 -40.39
N SER A 431 47.05 -112.50 -39.15
CA SER A 431 46.49 -111.81 -37.96
C SER A 431 46.53 -110.28 -38.08
N LEU A 432 47.59 -109.70 -38.67
CA LEU A 432 47.68 -108.26 -38.93
C LEU A 432 46.75 -107.81 -40.05
N LEU A 433 46.60 -108.59 -41.12
CA LEU A 433 45.68 -108.28 -42.22
C LEU A 433 44.22 -108.33 -41.75
N ASP A 434 43.86 -109.28 -40.87
CA ASP A 434 42.53 -109.35 -40.28
C ASP A 434 42.28 -108.20 -39.30
N LYS A 435 43.27 -107.77 -38.51
CA LYS A 435 43.17 -106.53 -37.70
C LYS A 435 43.03 -105.29 -38.59
N LEU A 436 43.78 -105.19 -39.69
CA LEU A 436 43.70 -104.06 -40.62
C LEU A 436 42.38 -104.03 -41.37
N LYS A 437 41.83 -105.18 -41.77
CA LYS A 437 40.49 -105.28 -42.38
C LYS A 437 39.40 -104.94 -41.38
N LYS A 438 39.50 -105.40 -40.14
CA LYS A 438 38.55 -105.07 -39.07
C LYS A 438 38.60 -103.58 -38.75
N MET A 439 39.79 -102.98 -38.70
CA MET A 439 39.98 -101.54 -38.48
C MET A 439 39.60 -100.70 -39.71
N ALA A 440 39.82 -101.17 -40.93
CA ALA A 440 39.37 -100.49 -42.16
C ALA A 440 37.84 -100.51 -42.28
N ALA A 441 37.18 -101.58 -41.86
CA ALA A 441 35.72 -101.63 -41.76
C ALA A 441 35.20 -100.68 -40.65
N ASP A 442 35.87 -100.63 -39.49
CA ASP A 442 35.50 -99.78 -38.35
C ASP A 442 35.76 -98.29 -38.62
N VAL A 443 36.89 -97.93 -39.24
CA VAL A 443 37.22 -96.56 -39.68
C VAL A 443 36.30 -96.11 -40.80
N ARG A 444 35.97 -96.95 -41.78
CA ARG A 444 35.03 -96.60 -42.87
C ARG A 444 33.61 -96.35 -42.36
N GLY A 445 33.19 -97.09 -41.33
CA GLY A 445 31.90 -96.87 -40.66
C GLY A 445 31.89 -95.60 -39.82
N LYS A 446 32.88 -95.45 -38.91
CA LYS A 446 32.95 -94.32 -37.97
C LYS A 446 33.24 -92.99 -38.65
N SER A 447 34.17 -92.94 -39.62
CA SER A 447 34.49 -91.71 -40.36
C SER A 447 33.32 -91.19 -41.17
N ARG A 448 32.50 -92.08 -41.74
CA ARG A 448 31.28 -91.69 -42.46
C ARG A 448 30.24 -91.11 -41.51
N GLU A 449 30.05 -91.72 -40.34
CA GLU A 449 29.16 -91.18 -39.30
C GLU A 449 29.64 -89.84 -38.72
N THR A 450 30.95 -89.67 -38.47
CA THR A 450 31.49 -88.39 -37.98
C THR A 450 31.41 -87.30 -39.04
N ILE A 451 31.68 -87.61 -40.31
CA ILE A 451 31.50 -86.66 -41.41
C ILE A 451 30.03 -86.28 -41.60
N ASP A 452 29.09 -87.24 -41.56
CA ASP A 452 27.66 -86.95 -41.65
C ASP A 452 27.17 -86.12 -40.44
N LYS A 453 27.70 -86.38 -39.23
CA LYS A 453 27.42 -85.55 -38.03
C LYS A 453 27.97 -84.12 -38.19
N ILE A 454 29.19 -83.96 -38.70
CA ILE A 454 29.81 -82.65 -38.95
C ILE A 454 29.02 -81.89 -40.03
N ILE A 455 28.63 -82.55 -41.13
CA ILE A 455 27.84 -81.95 -42.21
C ILE A 455 26.46 -81.49 -41.69
N ASN A 456 25.81 -82.29 -40.84
CA ASN A 456 24.54 -81.89 -40.22
C ASN A 456 24.72 -80.69 -39.29
N VAL A 457 25.76 -80.66 -38.45
CA VAL A 457 26.03 -79.52 -37.57
C VAL A 457 26.32 -78.25 -38.37
N ILE A 458 27.09 -78.35 -39.45
CA ILE A 458 27.37 -77.21 -40.34
C ILE A 458 26.09 -76.75 -41.06
N SER A 459 25.23 -77.67 -41.51
CA SER A 459 23.93 -77.32 -42.12
C SER A 459 23.00 -76.58 -41.16
N ILE A 460 22.95 -77.00 -39.89
CA ILE A 460 22.17 -76.30 -38.85
C ILE A 460 22.76 -74.91 -38.61
N PHE A 461 24.08 -74.81 -38.51
CA PHE A 461 24.76 -73.53 -38.29
C PHE A 461 24.56 -72.53 -39.44
N ILE A 462 24.62 -72.99 -40.70
CA ILE A 462 24.34 -72.17 -41.90
C ILE A 462 22.87 -71.74 -41.92
N SER A 463 21.94 -72.60 -41.52
CA SER A 463 20.50 -72.27 -41.45
C SER A 463 20.25 -71.18 -40.41
N ASN A 464 20.85 -71.28 -39.22
CA ASN A 464 20.74 -70.29 -38.16
C ASN A 464 21.36 -68.93 -38.56
N LEU A 465 22.51 -68.95 -39.24
CA LEU A 465 23.13 -67.71 -39.79
C LEU A 465 22.26 -67.06 -40.87
N ARG A 466 21.60 -67.85 -41.72
CA ARG A 466 20.71 -67.34 -42.76
C ARG A 466 19.44 -66.74 -42.16
N GLU A 467 18.89 -67.37 -41.12
CA GLU A 467 17.76 -66.82 -40.36
C GLU A 467 18.13 -65.52 -39.64
N TRP A 468 19.32 -65.47 -39.03
CA TRP A 468 19.84 -64.25 -38.39
C TRP A 468 20.02 -63.11 -39.42
N ALA A 469 20.63 -63.39 -40.58
CA ALA A 469 20.77 -62.39 -41.65
C ALA A 469 19.40 -61.88 -42.17
N CYS A 470 18.38 -62.74 -42.24
CA CYS A 470 17.02 -62.34 -42.59
C CYS A 470 16.32 -61.51 -41.49
N LYS A 471 16.54 -61.82 -40.20
CA LYS A 471 15.99 -61.06 -39.06
C LYS A 471 16.60 -59.65 -38.96
N THR A 472 17.92 -59.54 -39.09
CA THR A 472 18.62 -58.23 -39.06
C THR A 472 18.23 -57.36 -40.25
N ARG A 473 17.98 -57.94 -41.42
CA ARG A 473 17.50 -57.21 -42.61
C ARG A 473 16.09 -56.66 -42.41
N LYS A 474 15.16 -57.46 -41.85
CA LYS A 474 13.81 -56.99 -41.54
C LYS A 474 13.80 -55.89 -40.49
N GLN A 475 14.62 -55.99 -39.44
CA GLN A 475 14.74 -54.93 -38.43
C GLN A 475 15.36 -53.64 -38.99
N ALA A 476 16.29 -53.74 -39.95
CA ALA A 476 16.87 -52.58 -40.63
C ALA A 476 15.90 -51.92 -41.63
N GLU A 477 15.08 -52.70 -42.34
CA GLU A 477 14.01 -52.19 -43.22
C GLU A 477 12.89 -51.53 -42.39
N GLU A 478 12.48 -52.12 -41.25
CA GLU A 478 11.50 -51.53 -40.34
C GLU A 478 12.00 -50.23 -39.68
N LEU A 479 13.27 -50.16 -39.26
CA LEU A 479 13.90 -48.93 -38.76
C LEU A 479 14.07 -47.86 -39.85
N GLY A 480 14.38 -48.28 -41.08
CA GLY A 480 14.49 -47.40 -42.25
C GLY A 480 13.15 -46.80 -42.66
N GLU A 481 12.08 -47.60 -42.72
CA GLU A 481 10.73 -47.10 -43.02
C GLU A 481 10.16 -46.24 -41.88
N ALA A 482 10.45 -46.58 -40.60
CA ALA A 482 10.00 -45.79 -39.45
C ALA A 482 10.70 -44.41 -39.37
N THR A 483 11.97 -44.31 -39.75
CA THR A 483 12.69 -43.02 -39.79
C THR A 483 12.32 -42.18 -41.02
N ILE A 484 12.08 -42.79 -42.18
CA ILE A 484 11.61 -42.09 -43.39
C ILE A 484 10.17 -41.58 -43.22
N SER A 485 9.29 -42.34 -42.55
CA SER A 485 7.91 -41.93 -42.24
C SER A 485 7.83 -40.77 -41.23
N LYS A 486 8.74 -40.73 -40.24
CA LYS A 486 8.76 -39.66 -39.22
C LYS A 486 9.41 -38.36 -39.72
N ALA A 487 10.42 -38.44 -40.59
CA ALA A 487 11.05 -37.28 -41.23
C ALA A 487 10.18 -36.69 -42.36
N GLY A 488 9.46 -37.53 -43.12
CA GLY A 488 8.56 -37.08 -44.19
C GLY A 488 7.35 -36.28 -43.68
N LYS A 489 6.78 -36.67 -42.53
CA LYS A 489 5.65 -35.94 -41.93
C LYS A 489 6.06 -34.61 -41.29
N SER A 490 7.22 -34.53 -40.64
CA SER A 490 7.66 -33.27 -40.02
C SER A 490 8.13 -32.22 -41.03
N ALA A 491 8.66 -32.64 -42.20
CA ALA A 491 9.06 -31.72 -43.26
C ALA A 491 7.86 -31.10 -44.01
N GLN A 492 6.73 -31.82 -44.07
CA GLN A 492 5.53 -31.36 -44.75
C GLN A 492 4.69 -30.39 -43.88
N GLU A 493 4.71 -30.54 -42.55
CA GLU A 493 4.12 -29.58 -41.61
C GLU A 493 4.94 -28.28 -41.50
N LEU A 494 6.28 -28.34 -41.64
CA LEU A 494 7.16 -27.16 -41.65
C LEU A 494 7.06 -26.32 -42.94
N GLN A 495 6.69 -26.93 -44.08
CA GLN A 495 6.49 -26.20 -45.34
C GLN A 495 5.17 -25.43 -45.40
N GLN A 496 4.13 -25.85 -44.68
CA GLN A 496 2.86 -25.09 -44.60
C GLN A 496 2.95 -23.90 -43.63
N GLY A 497 3.66 -24.04 -42.50
CA GLY A 497 3.85 -22.93 -41.54
C GLY A 497 4.78 -21.80 -42.03
N ALA A 498 5.76 -22.10 -42.88
CA ALA A 498 6.72 -21.09 -43.37
C ALA A 498 6.15 -20.17 -44.46
N VAL A 499 5.09 -20.58 -45.18
CA VAL A 499 4.49 -19.77 -46.25
C VAL A 499 3.52 -18.71 -45.71
N GLU A 500 2.92 -18.90 -44.54
CA GLU A 500 2.05 -17.90 -43.91
C GLU A 500 2.82 -16.84 -43.11
N PHE A 501 3.99 -17.18 -42.53
CA PHE A 501 4.82 -16.22 -41.79
C PHE A 501 5.60 -15.26 -42.69
N GLY A 502 5.96 -15.68 -43.92
CA GLY A 502 6.73 -14.89 -44.88
C GLY A 502 5.98 -13.70 -45.50
N TYR A 503 4.64 -13.76 -45.58
CA TYR A 503 3.83 -12.64 -46.09
C TYR A 503 3.56 -11.57 -45.02
N ALA A 504 3.40 -11.94 -43.74
CA ALA A 504 3.12 -10.98 -42.66
C ALA A 504 4.32 -10.09 -42.31
N VAL A 505 5.56 -10.60 -42.43
CA VAL A 505 6.78 -9.83 -42.10
C VAL A 505 7.16 -8.82 -43.20
N LYS A 506 6.81 -9.11 -44.47
CA LYS A 506 7.13 -8.23 -45.61
C LYS A 506 6.22 -7.00 -45.70
N GLU A 507 5.01 -7.07 -45.14
CA GLU A 507 4.06 -5.95 -45.06
C GLU A 507 4.45 -4.95 -43.95
N GLY A 508 4.95 -5.45 -42.80
CA GLY A 508 5.37 -4.63 -41.66
C GLY A 508 6.64 -3.81 -41.91
N ALA A 509 7.62 -4.38 -42.61
CA ALA A 509 8.89 -3.71 -42.92
C ALA A 509 8.74 -2.53 -43.90
N LYS A 510 7.68 -2.50 -44.73
CA LYS A 510 7.40 -1.38 -45.64
C LYS A 510 6.74 -0.18 -44.94
N ARG A 511 5.97 -0.39 -43.86
CA ARG A 511 5.38 0.73 -43.09
C ARG A 511 6.42 1.43 -42.22
N VAL A 512 7.31 0.68 -41.57
CA VAL A 512 8.33 1.24 -40.66
C VAL A 512 9.43 2.03 -41.40
N ALA A 513 9.73 1.69 -42.67
CA ALA A 513 10.69 2.45 -43.48
C ALA A 513 10.14 3.81 -43.98
N GLY A 514 8.81 3.99 -44.02
CA GLY A 514 8.17 5.27 -44.35
C GLY A 514 8.24 6.27 -43.20
N ASP A 515 7.93 5.81 -41.98
CA ASP A 515 7.83 6.68 -40.80
C ASP A 515 9.19 7.18 -40.29
N CYS A 516 10.28 6.43 -40.54
CA CYS A 516 11.64 6.89 -40.22
C CYS A 516 12.19 7.95 -41.19
N ARG A 517 11.67 8.07 -42.42
CA ARG A 517 12.11 9.10 -43.38
C ARG A 517 11.51 10.47 -43.05
N GLU A 518 10.26 10.50 -42.60
CA GLU A 518 9.56 11.74 -42.24
C GLU A 518 10.09 12.36 -40.92
N GLY A 519 10.57 11.53 -39.99
CA GLY A 519 11.17 11.99 -38.73
C GLY A 519 12.53 12.68 -38.89
N VAL A 520 13.33 12.29 -39.88
CA VAL A 520 14.69 12.83 -40.11
C VAL A 520 14.65 14.20 -40.80
N GLU A 521 13.68 14.44 -41.70
CA GLU A 521 13.50 15.75 -42.34
C GLU A 521 13.04 16.85 -41.34
N LYS A 522 12.26 16.48 -40.31
CA LYS A 522 11.85 17.40 -39.23
C LYS A 522 12.98 17.78 -38.27
N LEU A 523 14.00 16.93 -38.12
CA LEU A 523 15.17 17.19 -37.27
C LEU A 523 16.25 18.05 -37.97
N THR A 524 16.29 18.07 -39.30
CA THR A 524 17.30 18.84 -40.05
C THR A 524 16.94 20.32 -40.17
N GLN A 525 15.65 20.68 -40.09
CA GLN A 525 15.21 22.09 -40.08
C GLN A 525 15.44 22.84 -38.75
N LYS A 526 15.71 22.14 -37.63
CA LYS A 526 15.94 22.77 -36.32
C LYS A 526 17.41 23.09 -36.00
N PHE A 527 18.36 22.76 -36.89
CA PHE A 527 19.79 23.03 -36.69
C PHE A 527 20.41 24.07 -37.65
N ILE A 528 19.58 24.87 -38.37
CA ILE A 528 20.04 26.03 -39.17
C ILE A 528 19.58 27.37 -38.54
N LYS A 529 19.12 27.37 -37.28
CA LYS A 529 18.76 28.61 -36.56
C LYS A 529 19.14 28.58 -35.08
N THR A 530 20.44 28.47 -34.84
CA THR A 530 21.23 28.98 -33.70
C THR A 530 22.68 28.91 -34.12
#